data_AF-A0A7C0U798-F1
#
_entry.id   AF-A0A7C0U798-F1
#
_cell.length_a   1.000
_cell.length_b   1.000
_cell.length_c   1.000
_cell.angle_alpha   90.00
_cell.angle_beta   90.00
_cell.angle_gamma   90.00
#
_symmetry.space_group_name_H-M   'P 1'
#
loop_
_entity.id
_entity.type
_entity.pdbx_description
1 polymer ?
#
loop_
_entity_poly.entity_id
_entity_poly.type
_entity_poly.pdbx_seq_one_letter_code
_entity_poly.pdbx_strand_id
1 'polypeptide(L)'
;MKKTGLGKNPLAWIKPTIEKKEEKKEKKEEERIPKFQTFEVRLTTLLREDQLEFLEKLVREIKKNRTAPYRKERITKNTLIRVFIDAFMHTKIDTRNIPDEETLLSRVMEKIKK
;
A
#
# COMPACT_ATOMS: atom_id res chain seq x y z
N MET A 1 67.03 20.90 -14.21
CA MET A 1 65.68 20.33 -14.42
C MET A 1 65.69 18.88 -13.97
N LYS A 2 65.03 18.54 -12.85
CA LYS A 2 64.99 17.16 -12.34
C LYS A 2 63.99 16.35 -13.19
N LYS A 3 64.48 15.37 -13.95
CA LYS A 3 63.64 14.42 -14.71
C LYS A 3 63.04 13.42 -13.72
N THR A 4 61.82 13.65 -13.26
CA THR A 4 61.05 12.65 -12.52
C THR A 4 60.58 11.58 -13.49
N GLY A 5 60.95 10.31 -13.23
CA GLY A 5 60.69 9.16 -14.12
C GLY A 5 59.21 8.80 -14.35
N LEU A 6 58.27 9.58 -13.79
CA LEU A 6 56.83 9.35 -13.86
C LEU A 6 56.09 10.26 -14.86
N GLY A 7 56.80 11.00 -15.72
CA GLY A 7 56.17 11.86 -16.74
C GLY A 7 55.43 13.06 -16.15
N LYS A 8 54.74 13.83 -17.00
CA LYS A 8 54.22 15.17 -16.67
C LYS A 8 53.01 15.18 -15.72
N ASN A 9 52.32 14.06 -15.50
CA ASN A 9 51.20 13.96 -14.54
C ASN A 9 50.81 12.49 -14.24
N PRO A 10 51.40 11.85 -13.21
CA PRO A 10 51.13 10.44 -12.90
C PRO A 10 49.75 10.17 -12.26
N LEU A 11 48.99 11.20 -11.88
CA LEU A 11 47.66 11.07 -11.27
C LEU A 11 46.50 11.32 -12.26
N ALA A 12 46.76 11.46 -13.56
CA ALA A 12 45.72 11.75 -14.55
C ALA A 12 44.67 10.64 -14.72
N TRP A 13 45.00 9.40 -14.33
CA TRP A 13 44.10 8.25 -14.39
C TRP A 13 43.16 8.15 -13.19
N ILE A 14 43.39 8.94 -12.13
CA ILE A 14 42.56 8.95 -10.93
C ILE A 14 41.39 9.89 -11.17
N LYS A 15 40.17 9.34 -11.23
CA LYS A 15 38.95 10.14 -11.28
C LYS A 15 38.73 10.81 -9.91
N PRO A 16 38.43 12.12 -9.85
CA PRO A 16 38.16 12.78 -8.59
C PRO A 16 36.98 12.12 -7.89
N THR A 17 37.15 11.76 -6.62
CA THR A 17 36.15 11.08 -5.77
C THR A 17 34.92 11.96 -5.49
N ILE A 18 35.03 13.27 -5.74
CA ILE A 18 33.92 14.21 -5.61
C ILE A 18 33.24 14.29 -6.96
N GLU A 19 32.13 13.59 -7.11
CA GLU A 19 31.20 13.82 -8.21
C GLU A 19 30.79 15.29 -8.18
N LYS A 20 31.17 16.05 -9.22
CA LYS A 20 30.53 17.34 -9.51
C LYS A 20 29.04 17.02 -9.72
N LYS A 21 28.23 17.32 -8.71
CA LYS A 21 26.78 17.39 -8.84
C LYS A 21 26.47 18.46 -9.88
N GLU A 22 26.29 18.05 -11.13
CA GLU A 22 25.48 18.81 -12.05
C GLU A 22 24.08 18.88 -11.44
N GLU A 23 23.64 20.09 -11.11
CA GLU A 23 22.31 20.37 -10.58
C GLU A 23 21.25 19.99 -11.62
N LYS A 24 20.88 18.71 -11.65
CA LYS A 24 19.63 18.26 -12.25
C LYS A 24 18.52 18.88 -11.42
N LYS A 25 17.86 19.90 -11.99
CA LYS A 25 16.59 20.49 -11.56
C LYS A 25 15.75 19.47 -10.80
N GLU A 26 15.69 19.63 -9.49
CA GLU A 26 14.79 18.92 -8.61
C GLU A 26 13.36 19.18 -9.10
N LYS A 27 12.76 18.18 -9.74
CA LYS A 27 11.31 18.04 -9.65
C LYS A 27 11.06 17.77 -8.17
N LYS A 28 10.54 18.75 -7.44
CA LYS A 28 9.96 18.55 -6.12
C LYS A 28 8.96 17.39 -6.25
N GLU A 29 9.39 16.20 -5.90
CA GLU A 29 8.48 15.15 -5.49
C GLU A 29 7.81 15.73 -4.25
N GLU A 30 6.56 16.16 -4.38
CA GLU A 30 5.68 16.28 -3.22
C GLU A 30 5.90 15.01 -2.41
N GLU A 31 6.38 15.13 -1.17
CA GLU A 31 6.53 14.01 -0.27
C GLU A 31 5.16 13.31 -0.22
N ARG A 32 5.02 12.22 -0.97
CA ARG A 32 3.78 11.45 -1.02
C ARG A 32 3.67 10.75 0.32
N ILE A 33 3.12 11.46 1.30
CA ILE A 33 2.81 10.93 2.62
C ILE A 33 2.10 9.60 2.38
N PRO A 34 2.66 8.47 2.85
CA PRO A 34 2.07 7.18 2.60
C PRO A 34 0.63 7.18 3.12
N LYS A 35 -0.31 6.67 2.31
CA LYS A 35 -1.74 6.64 2.63
C LYS A 35 -2.05 6.12 4.04
N PHE A 36 -1.23 5.24 4.60
CA PHE A 36 -1.45 4.72 5.96
C PHE A 36 -1.19 5.73 7.08
N GLN A 37 -0.39 6.77 6.83
CA GLN A 37 -0.04 7.80 7.80
C GLN A 37 -1.15 8.85 7.97
N THR A 38 -2.10 8.92 7.04
CA THR A 38 -3.27 9.81 7.13
C THR A 38 -4.46 9.18 7.87
N PHE A 39 -4.36 7.92 8.32
CA PHE A 39 -5.45 7.28 9.08
C PHE A 39 -5.22 7.44 10.58
N GLU A 40 -5.93 8.38 11.19
CA GLU A 40 -5.83 8.66 12.62
C GLU A 40 -6.76 7.75 13.45
N VAL A 41 -7.87 7.30 12.88
CA VAL A 41 -8.89 6.51 13.59
C VAL A 41 -8.54 5.02 13.58
N ARG A 42 -8.39 4.45 14.77
CA ARG A 42 -8.16 3.01 14.96
C ARG A 42 -9.43 2.32 15.45
N LEU A 43 -9.82 1.26 14.76
CA LEU A 43 -10.88 0.34 15.17
C LEU A 43 -10.25 -1.03 15.47
N THR A 44 -10.48 -1.55 16.67
CA THR A 44 -10.07 -2.90 17.08
C THR A 44 -11.30 -3.79 17.21
N THR A 45 -11.39 -4.83 16.38
CA THR A 45 -12.51 -5.78 16.37
C THR A 45 -12.00 -7.19 16.56
N LEU A 46 -12.73 -7.99 17.33
CA LEU A 46 -12.52 -9.44 17.39
C LEU A 46 -13.20 -10.08 16.18
N LEU A 47 -12.47 -10.96 15.50
CA LEU A 47 -12.96 -11.70 14.34
C LEU A 47 -12.96 -13.18 14.68
N ARG A 48 -13.90 -13.92 14.09
CA ARG A 48 -13.87 -15.38 14.12
C ARG A 48 -12.70 -15.92 13.28
N GLU A 49 -12.29 -17.15 13.57
CA GLU A 49 -11.16 -17.79 12.89
C GLU A 49 -11.44 -17.98 11.39
N ASP A 50 -12.66 -18.39 11.03
CA ASP A 50 -13.11 -18.55 9.64
C ASP A 50 -13.06 -17.24 8.86
N GLN A 51 -13.49 -16.13 9.47
CA GLN A 51 -13.41 -14.78 8.89
C GLN A 51 -11.97 -14.35 8.66
N LEU A 52 -11.08 -14.64 9.62
CA LEU A 52 -9.66 -14.33 9.51
C LEU A 52 -8.99 -15.12 8.38
N GLU A 53 -9.30 -16.42 8.28
CA GLU A 53 -8.80 -17.31 7.25
C GLU A 53 -9.29 -16.88 5.85
N PHE A 54 -10.57 -16.50 5.73
CA PHE A 54 -11.13 -15.93 4.51
C PHE A 54 -10.34 -14.70 4.04
N LEU A 55 -10.09 -13.74 4.95
CA LEU A 55 -9.31 -12.54 4.62
C LEU A 55 -7.87 -12.88 4.21
N GLU A 56 -7.24 -13.88 4.83
CA GLU A 56 -5.91 -14.32 4.42
C GLU A 56 -5.86 -14.94 3.04
N LYS A 57 -6.77 -15.88 2.77
CA LYS A 57 -6.89 -16.54 1.47
C LYS A 57 -7.10 -15.49 0.38
N LEU A 58 -8.01 -14.54 0.59
CA LEU A 58 -8.29 -13.48 -0.36
C LEU A 58 -7.08 -12.56 -0.60
N VAL A 59 -6.34 -12.17 0.46
CA VAL A 59 -5.09 -11.40 0.29
C VAL A 59 -4.05 -12.18 -0.51
N ARG A 60 -3.89 -13.48 -0.24
CA ARG A 60 -2.93 -14.33 -0.97
C ARG A 60 -3.30 -14.47 -2.44
N GLU A 61 -4.58 -14.69 -2.72
CA GLU A 61 -5.11 -14.81 -4.08
C GLU A 61 -4.94 -13.51 -4.88
N ILE A 62 -5.31 -12.36 -4.30
CA ILE A 62 -5.10 -11.05 -4.92
C ILE A 62 -3.61 -10.83 -5.22
N LYS A 63 -2.71 -11.18 -4.30
CA LYS A 63 -1.27 -11.06 -4.53
C LYS A 63 -0.78 -11.97 -5.66
N LYS A 64 -1.27 -13.22 -5.72
CA LYS A 64 -0.94 -14.19 -6.76
C LYS A 64 -1.37 -13.69 -8.15
N ASN A 65 -2.54 -13.08 -8.25
CA ASN A 65 -3.12 -12.64 -9.52
C ASN A 65 -2.57 -11.28 -9.99
N ARG A 66 -1.84 -10.54 -9.16
CA ARG A 66 -1.30 -9.21 -9.50
C ARG A 66 0.01 -9.28 -10.27
N THR A 67 -0.03 -8.85 -11.54
CA THR A 67 1.17 -8.58 -12.34
C THR A 67 1.85 -7.26 -11.93
N ALA A 68 3.13 -7.10 -12.27
CA ALA A 68 3.95 -5.94 -11.92
C ALA A 68 3.28 -4.56 -12.14
N PRO A 69 2.61 -4.27 -13.28
CA PRO A 69 1.98 -2.96 -13.50
C PRO A 69 0.85 -2.62 -12.51
N TYR A 70 0.22 -3.62 -11.89
CA TYR A 70 -0.87 -3.42 -10.92
C TYR A 70 -0.38 -3.36 -9.47
N ARG A 71 0.93 -3.38 -9.21
CA ARG A 71 1.53 -3.35 -7.86
C ARG A 71 1.71 -1.94 -7.29
N LYS A 72 0.69 -1.07 -7.41
CA LYS A 72 0.73 0.33 -6.93
C LYS A 72 0.76 0.45 -5.41
N GLU A 73 -0.09 -0.30 -4.70
CA GLU A 73 -0.15 -0.30 -3.24
C GLU A 73 -0.22 -1.72 -2.65
N ARG A 74 0.20 -1.87 -1.39
CA ARG A 74 0.06 -3.13 -0.66
C ARG A 74 -1.39 -3.32 -0.26
N ILE A 75 -1.98 -4.44 -0.67
CA ILE A 75 -3.33 -4.85 -0.23
C ILE A 75 -3.17 -5.70 1.04
N THR A 76 -3.76 -5.24 2.13
CA THR A 76 -3.77 -5.90 3.45
C THR A 76 -5.20 -6.22 3.87
N LYS A 77 -5.37 -6.96 4.98
CA LYS A 77 -6.68 -7.23 5.58
C LYS A 77 -7.44 -5.92 5.85
N ASN A 78 -6.76 -4.89 6.36
CA ASN A 78 -7.33 -3.57 6.60
C ASN A 78 -7.75 -2.85 5.32
N THR A 79 -7.06 -3.10 4.19
CA THR A 79 -7.51 -2.58 2.89
C THR A 79 -8.81 -3.25 2.48
N LEU A 80 -8.92 -4.58 2.63
CA LEU A 80 -10.15 -5.30 2.28
C LEU A 80 -11.33 -4.88 3.16
N ILE A 81 -11.14 -4.78 4.47
CA ILE A 81 -12.18 -4.34 5.42
C ILE A 81 -12.72 -2.97 5.01
N ARG A 82 -11.83 -2.00 4.69
CA ARG A 82 -12.26 -0.68 4.24
C ARG A 82 -13.02 -0.72 2.92
N VAL A 83 -12.53 -1.47 1.93
CA VAL A 83 -13.23 -1.63 0.64
C VAL A 83 -14.61 -2.25 0.82
N PHE A 84 -14.73 -3.24 1.71
CA PHE A 84 -16.03 -3.82 2.04
C PHE A 84 -16.95 -2.81 2.71
N ILE A 85 -16.45 -2.05 3.69
CA ILE A 85 -17.23 -0.96 4.32
C ILE A 85 -17.67 0.07 3.27
N ASP A 86 -16.75 0.51 2.39
CA ASP A 86 -17.06 1.47 1.32
C ASP A 86 -18.16 0.93 0.39
N ALA A 87 -18.14 -0.37 0.08
CA ALA A 87 -19.17 -1.01 -0.73
C ALA A 87 -20.55 -1.02 -0.05
N PHE A 88 -20.62 -1.07 1.28
CA PHE A 88 -21.87 -1.06 2.04
C PHE A 88 -22.29 0.31 2.56
N MET A 89 -21.39 1.31 2.54
CA MET A 89 -21.63 2.64 3.12
C MET A 89 -22.83 3.37 2.50
N HIS A 90 -23.14 3.08 1.23
CA HIS A 90 -24.27 3.67 0.52
C HIS A 90 -25.49 2.74 0.43
N THR A 91 -25.41 1.53 1.00
CA THR A 91 -26.47 0.55 0.93
C THR A 91 -27.51 0.82 2.02
N LYS A 92 -28.77 1.01 1.62
CA LYS A 92 -29.89 1.18 2.56
C LYS A 92 -30.27 -0.17 3.17
N ILE A 93 -29.63 -0.51 4.28
CA ILE A 93 -29.93 -1.69 5.10
C ILE A 93 -31.08 -1.34 6.04
N ASP A 94 -32.05 -2.23 6.20
CA ASP A 94 -33.11 -2.05 7.20
C ASP A 94 -32.55 -2.33 8.60
N THR A 95 -32.46 -1.27 9.41
CA THR A 95 -31.94 -1.31 10.78
C THR A 95 -33.02 -1.48 11.85
N ARG A 96 -34.30 -1.63 11.46
CA ARG A 96 -35.40 -1.73 12.44
C ARG A 96 -35.41 -3.09 13.12
N ASN A 97 -35.38 -3.09 14.46
CA ASN A 97 -35.54 -4.29 15.30
C ASN A 97 -34.65 -5.46 14.85
N ILE A 98 -33.33 -5.28 14.92
CA ILE A 98 -32.36 -6.36 14.65
C ILE A 98 -32.15 -7.17 15.95
N PRO A 99 -32.59 -8.44 16.03
CA PRO A 99 -32.45 -9.25 17.24
C PRO A 99 -31.05 -9.87 17.39
N ASP A 100 -30.41 -10.25 16.28
CA ASP A 100 -29.16 -11.00 16.26
C ASP A 100 -28.31 -10.74 15.00
N GLU A 101 -27.08 -11.27 15.00
CA GLU A 101 -26.12 -11.17 13.89
C GLU A 101 -26.64 -11.86 12.62
N GLU A 102 -27.35 -12.99 12.77
CA GLU A 102 -27.85 -13.80 11.65
C GLU A 102 -28.95 -13.07 10.86
N THR A 103 -29.85 -12.39 11.56
CA THR A 103 -30.89 -11.54 10.97
C THR A 103 -30.28 -10.36 10.23
N LEU A 104 -29.25 -9.72 10.82
CA LEU A 104 -28.54 -8.62 10.17
C LEU A 104 -27.85 -9.09 8.88
N LEU A 105 -27.14 -10.22 8.95
CA LEU A 105 -26.48 -10.82 7.80
C LEU A 105 -27.50 -11.11 6.69
N SER A 106 -28.65 -11.69 7.03
CA SER A 106 -29.70 -12.02 6.06
C SER A 106 -30.19 -10.77 5.31
N ARG A 107 -30.46 -9.67 6.04
CA ARG A 107 -30.88 -8.38 5.44
C ARG A 107 -29.80 -7.76 4.56
N VAL A 108 -28.52 -7.89 4.93
CA VAL A 108 -27.39 -7.42 4.10
C VAL A 108 -27.30 -8.26 2.83
N MET A 109 -27.41 -9.58 2.94
CA MET A 109 -27.34 -10.51 1.81
C MET A 109 -28.45 -10.30 0.78
N GLU A 110 -29.65 -9.94 1.19
CA GLU A 110 -30.74 -9.56 0.29
C GLU A 110 -30.38 -8.37 -0.61
N LYS A 111 -29.53 -7.46 -0.14
CA LYS A 111 -29.08 -6.30 -0.93
C LYS A 111 -27.95 -6.63 -1.90
N ILE A 112 -27.15 -7.66 -1.64
CA ILE A 112 -26.04 -8.09 -2.50
C ILE A 112 -26.53 -8.93 -3.69
N LYS A 113 -27.60 -9.71 -3.49
CA LYS A 113 -28.15 -10.60 -4.53
C LYS A 113 -29.00 -9.90 -5.60
N LYS A 114 -29.13 -8.57 -5.54
CA LYS A 114 -29.82 -7.75 -6.54
C LYS A 114 -28.81 -7.13 -7.49
#